data_AF-A0A7Y5F9R9-F1
#
_entry.id   AF-A0A7Y5F9R9-F1
#
_cell.length_a   1.000
_cell.length_b   1.000
_cell.length_c   1.000
_cell.angle_alpha   90.00
_cell.angle_beta   90.00
_cell.angle_gamma   90.00
#
_symmetry.space_group_name_H-M   'P 1'
#
loop_
_entity.id
_entity.type
_entity.pdbx_description
1 polymer ?
#
loop_
_entity_poly.entity_id
_entity_poly.type
_entity_poly.pdbx_seq_one_letter_code
_entity_poly.pdbx_strand_id
1 'polypeptide(L)'
;MKKNSKQTVQQRAAKVALRVIELEKKTFDRVAKRVGSMQDRMDKMVQKRVDAAKWMPKEGKQLVAEWVHTMKKGRGDLRKAVDTTFDLSSEFVKRVSEPAVKAKKKAPVVKKRMAHQPAAA
;
A
#
# COMPACT_ATOMS: atom_id res chain seq x y z
N MET A 1 43.37 2.77 -1.07
CA MET A 1 42.57 1.52 -0.98
C MET A 1 41.28 1.62 -0.14
N LYS A 2 41.16 2.48 0.89
CA LYS A 2 39.98 2.54 1.78
C LYS A 2 38.64 2.94 1.13
N LYS A 3 38.65 3.72 0.04
CA LYS A 3 37.44 4.23 -0.64
C LYS A 3 36.65 3.13 -1.37
N ASN A 4 37.35 2.19 -2.01
CA ASN A 4 36.72 1.06 -2.71
C ASN A 4 36.04 0.10 -1.74
N SER A 5 36.68 -0.24 -0.60
CA SER A 5 36.10 -1.16 0.40
C SER A 5 34.77 -0.65 0.98
N LYS A 6 34.69 0.65 1.32
CA LYS A 6 33.44 1.26 1.82
C LYS A 6 32.31 1.22 0.79
N GLN A 7 32.64 1.45 -0.49
CA GLN A 7 31.67 1.38 -1.58
C GLN A 7 31.12 -0.04 -1.78
N THR A 8 31.96 -1.07 -1.64
CA THR A 8 31.53 -2.47 -1.72
C THR A 8 30.61 -2.87 -0.58
N VAL A 9 30.88 -2.41 0.64
CA VAL A 9 30.02 -2.66 1.82
C VAL A 9 28.66 -1.98 1.66
N GLN A 10 28.64 -0.72 1.20
CA GLN A 10 27.40 0.02 0.95
C GLN A 10 26.52 -0.64 -0.12
N GLN A 11 27.12 -1.13 -1.21
CA GLN A 11 26.38 -1.86 -2.25
C GLN A 11 25.79 -3.18 -1.75
N ARG A 12 26.52 -3.91 -0.89
CA ARG A 12 26.00 -5.14 -0.26
C ARG A 12 24.85 -4.84 0.69
N ALA A 13 24.97 -3.80 1.51
CA ALA A 13 23.90 -3.36 2.42
C ALA A 13 22.64 -2.93 1.65
N ALA A 14 22.79 -2.17 0.56
CA ALA A 14 21.66 -1.76 -0.29
C ALA A 14 20.95 -2.97 -0.93
N LYS A 15 21.69 -3.96 -1.42
CA LYS A 15 21.12 -5.22 -1.93
C LYS A 15 20.37 -6.00 -0.85
N VAL A 16 20.84 -6.00 0.39
CA VAL A 16 20.13 -6.62 1.52
C VAL A 16 18.83 -5.85 1.83
N ALA A 17 18.90 -4.53 1.95
CA ALA A 17 17.73 -3.69 2.22
C ALA A 17 16.64 -3.85 1.16
N LEU A 18 16.99 -3.84 -0.13
CA LEU A 18 16.03 -4.06 -1.21
C LEU A 18 15.35 -5.43 -1.13
N ARG A 19 16.09 -6.49 -0.77
CA ARG A 19 15.51 -7.83 -0.58
C ARG A 19 14.55 -7.88 0.61
N VAL A 20 14.86 -7.19 1.70
CA VAL A 20 13.96 -7.09 2.87
C VAL A 20 12.67 -6.35 2.50
N ILE A 21 12.78 -5.20 1.83
CA ILE A 21 11.63 -4.43 1.35
C ILE A 21 10.73 -5.29 0.43
N GLU A 22 11.33 -6.03 -0.50
CA GLU A 22 10.58 -6.91 -1.40
C GLU A 22 9.89 -8.06 -0.65
N LEU A 23 10.54 -8.63 0.37
CA LEU A 23 9.98 -9.68 1.21
C LEU A 23 8.77 -9.17 2.01
N GLU A 24 8.89 -7.99 2.63
CA GLU A 24 7.80 -7.36 3.37
C GLU A 24 6.63 -7.03 2.45
N LYS A 25 6.88 -6.41 1.29
CA LYS A 25 5.85 -6.12 0.29
C LYS A 25 5.09 -7.37 -0.11
N LYS A 26 5.80 -8.44 -0.50
CA LYS A 26 5.20 -9.73 -0.88
C LYS A 26 4.39 -10.34 0.26
N THR A 27 4.86 -10.22 1.50
CA THR A 27 4.17 -10.77 2.67
C THR A 27 2.89 -10.00 2.96
N PHE A 28 2.96 -8.68 2.94
CA PHE A 28 1.80 -7.80 3.08
C PHE A 28 0.75 -8.10 2.01
N ASP A 29 1.14 -8.16 0.73
CA ASP A 29 0.22 -8.47 -0.38
C ASP A 29 -0.51 -9.80 -0.17
N ARG A 30 0.22 -10.84 0.27
CA ARG A 30 -0.38 -12.16 0.56
C ARG A 30 -1.41 -12.07 1.68
N VAL A 31 -1.08 -11.38 2.78
CA VAL A 31 -1.99 -11.22 3.92
C VAL A 31 -3.19 -10.37 3.54
N ALA A 32 -2.98 -9.22 2.91
CA ALA A 32 -4.03 -8.32 2.46
C ALA A 32 -5.01 -9.02 1.51
N LYS A 33 -4.53 -9.85 0.59
CA LYS A 33 -5.40 -10.66 -0.29
C LYS A 33 -6.24 -11.66 0.52
N ARG A 34 -5.64 -12.39 1.47
CA ARG A 34 -6.38 -13.37 2.30
C ARG A 34 -7.44 -12.72 3.17
N VAL A 35 -7.07 -11.63 3.86
CA VAL A 35 -8.02 -10.84 4.66
C VAL A 35 -9.14 -10.31 3.77
N GLY A 36 -8.78 -9.83 2.58
CA GLY A 36 -9.74 -9.36 1.59
C GLY A 36 -10.79 -10.41 1.22
N SER A 37 -10.34 -11.61 0.83
CA SER A 37 -11.23 -12.72 0.50
C SER A 37 -12.12 -13.16 1.67
N MET A 38 -11.57 -13.17 2.90
CA MET A 38 -12.33 -13.53 4.10
C MET A 38 -13.44 -12.52 4.38
N GLN A 39 -13.10 -11.23 4.33
CA GLN A 39 -14.05 -10.15 4.52
C GLN A 39 -15.13 -10.17 3.43
N ASP A 40 -14.77 -10.39 2.16
CA ASP A 40 -15.76 -10.48 1.07
C ASP A 40 -16.75 -11.64 1.27
N ARG A 41 -16.32 -12.75 1.89
CA ARG A 41 -17.19 -13.85 2.29
C ARG A 41 -18.12 -13.46 3.45
N MET A 42 -17.60 -12.77 4.46
CA MET A 42 -18.38 -12.26 5.58
C MET A 42 -19.43 -11.24 5.12
N ASP A 43 -19.04 -10.27 4.28
CA ASP A 43 -19.93 -9.25 3.73
C ASP A 43 -21.11 -9.87 2.97
N LYS A 44 -20.87 -10.92 2.18
CA LYS A 44 -21.95 -11.67 1.51
C LYS A 44 -22.90 -12.34 2.51
N MET A 45 -22.39 -12.87 3.62
CA MET A 45 -23.24 -13.47 4.66
C MET A 45 -24.04 -12.40 5.41
N VAL A 46 -23.42 -11.26 5.72
CA VAL A 46 -24.09 -10.11 6.36
C VAL A 46 -25.20 -9.60 5.46
N GLN A 47 -24.93 -9.38 4.16
CA GLN A 47 -25.94 -8.90 3.22
C GLN A 47 -27.15 -9.85 3.16
N LYS A 48 -26.91 -11.16 3.03
CA LYS A 48 -28.00 -12.16 3.05
C LYS A 48 -28.84 -12.10 4.32
N ARG A 49 -28.21 -11.91 5.49
CA ARG A 49 -28.92 -11.80 6.78
C ARG A 49 -29.74 -10.51 6.86
N VAL A 50 -29.20 -9.40 6.36
CA VAL A 50 -29.89 -8.10 6.34
C VAL A 50 -31.06 -8.10 5.37
N ASP A 51 -30.92 -8.74 4.21
CA ASP A 51 -32.00 -8.87 3.23
C ASP A 51 -33.18 -9.67 3.82
N ALA A 52 -32.88 -10.76 4.54
CA ALA A 52 -33.85 -11.61 5.22
C ALA A 52 -34.43 -11.01 6.51
N ALA A 53 -33.84 -9.93 7.05
CA ALA A 53 -34.30 -9.30 8.27
C ALA A 53 -35.60 -8.51 8.05
N LYS A 54 -36.73 -9.14 8.36
CA LYS A 54 -38.07 -8.50 8.32
C LYS A 54 -38.23 -7.37 9.35
N TRP A 55 -37.42 -7.40 10.41
CA TRP A 55 -37.44 -6.42 11.51
C TRP A 55 -36.66 -5.14 11.18
N MET A 56 -35.86 -5.12 10.11
CA MET A 56 -34.99 -4.02 9.78
C MET A 56 -35.63 -3.08 8.74
N PRO A 57 -35.83 -1.79 9.05
CA PRO A 57 -36.35 -0.81 8.10
C PRO A 57 -35.33 -0.49 7.00
N LYS A 58 -35.79 0.16 5.92
CA LYS A 58 -35.01 0.40 4.69
C LYS A 58 -33.72 1.18 4.96
N GLU A 59 -33.81 2.18 5.83
CA GLU A 59 -32.70 3.05 6.23
C GLU A 59 -31.58 2.23 6.90
N GLY A 60 -31.96 1.26 7.75
CA GLY A 60 -31.00 0.35 8.39
C GLY A 60 -30.29 -0.56 7.38
N LYS A 61 -31.01 -1.06 6.37
CA LYS A 61 -30.42 -1.86 5.29
C LYS A 61 -29.42 -1.04 4.47
N GLN A 62 -29.75 0.23 4.18
CA GLN A 62 -28.86 1.15 3.49
C GLN A 62 -27.61 1.45 4.32
N LEU A 63 -27.74 1.68 5.62
CA LEU A 63 -26.60 1.91 6.52
C LEU A 63 -25.59 0.74 6.47
N VAL A 64 -26.08 -0.50 6.52
CA VAL A 64 -25.19 -1.68 6.42
C VAL A 64 -24.52 -1.77 5.06
N ALA A 65 -25.22 -1.46 3.97
CA ALA A 65 -24.65 -1.46 2.63
C ALA A 65 -23.52 -0.41 2.50
N GLU A 66 -23.73 0.80 3.01
CA GLU A 66 -22.72 1.86 3.05
C GLU A 66 -21.52 1.48 3.94
N TRP A 67 -21.76 0.84 5.08
CA TRP A 67 -20.70 0.34 5.94
C TRP A 67 -19.82 -0.71 5.23
N VAL A 68 -20.43 -1.70 4.59
CA VAL A 68 -19.72 -2.73 3.80
C VAL A 68 -18.93 -2.08 2.65
N HIS A 69 -19.52 -1.12 1.95
CA HIS A 69 -18.86 -0.38 0.88
C HIS A 69 -17.63 0.38 1.39
N THR A 70 -17.80 1.14 2.48
CA THR A 70 -16.74 1.93 3.10
C THR A 70 -15.57 1.05 3.56
N MET A 71 -15.87 -0.09 4.20
CA MET A 71 -14.84 -1.03 4.64
C MET A 71 -14.04 -1.62 3.47
N LYS A 72 -14.71 -1.95 2.35
CA LYS A 72 -14.03 -2.43 1.13
C LYS A 72 -13.15 -1.36 0.51
N LYS A 73 -13.64 -0.13 0.43
CA LYS A 73 -12.89 1.03 -0.09
C LYS A 73 -11.65 1.29 0.75
N GLY A 74 -11.81 1.39 2.08
CA GLY A 74 -10.71 1.61 3.02
C GLY A 74 -9.60 0.57 2.91
N ARG A 75 -9.94 -0.72 2.77
CA ARG A 75 -8.99 -1.80 2.51
C ARG A 75 -8.21 -1.58 1.20
N GLY A 76 -8.91 -1.18 0.13
CA GLY A 76 -8.30 -0.90 -1.17
C GLY A 76 -7.33 0.28 -1.10
N ASP A 77 -7.70 1.34 -0.40
CA ASP A 77 -6.88 2.53 -0.26
C ASP A 77 -5.67 2.29 0.64
N LEU A 78 -5.83 1.54 1.74
CA LEU A 78 -4.71 1.07 2.57
C LEU A 78 -3.70 0.28 1.74
N ARG A 79 -4.16 -0.66 0.91
CA ARG A 79 -3.27 -1.47 0.07
C ARG A 79 -2.47 -0.60 -0.89
N LYS A 80 -3.12 0.34 -1.59
CA LYS A 80 -2.44 1.29 -2.49
C LYS A 80 -1.41 2.14 -1.76
N ALA A 81 -1.73 2.62 -0.56
CA ALA A 81 -0.84 3.45 0.25
C ALA A 81 0.42 2.66 0.67
N VAL A 82 0.24 1.41 1.12
CA VAL A 82 1.35 0.52 1.48
C VAL A 82 2.20 0.17 0.27
N ASP A 83 1.60 -0.21 -0.86
CA ASP A 83 2.31 -0.49 -2.11
C ASP A 83 3.18 0.69 -2.55
N THR A 84 2.61 1.90 -2.52
CA THR A 84 3.31 3.14 -2.87
C THR A 84 4.50 3.38 -1.92
N THR A 85 4.34 3.10 -0.63
CA THR A 85 5.40 3.30 0.38
C THR A 85 6.56 2.33 0.17
N PHE A 86 6.30 1.07 -0.18
CA PHE A 86 7.35 0.11 -0.51
C PHE A 86 8.09 0.46 -1.80
N ASP A 87 7.38 0.98 -2.80
CA ASP A 87 8.00 1.43 -4.06
C ASP A 87 8.91 2.65 -3.82
N LEU A 88 8.42 3.65 -3.07
CA LEU A 88 9.22 4.82 -2.68
C LEU A 88 10.46 4.44 -1.86
N SER A 89 10.30 3.49 -0.92
CA SER A 89 11.40 2.98 -0.11
C SER A 89 12.47 2.29 -0.97
N SER A 90 12.04 1.48 -1.93
CA SER A 90 12.93 0.82 -2.89
C SER A 90 13.67 1.82 -3.79
N GLU A 91 12.96 2.82 -4.31
CA GLU A 91 13.55 3.90 -5.11
C GLU A 91 14.56 4.71 -4.31
N PHE A 92 14.25 5.03 -3.06
CA PHE A 92 15.14 5.73 -2.15
C PHE A 92 16.44 4.96 -1.95
N VAL A 93 16.36 3.67 -1.59
CA VAL A 93 17.54 2.81 -1.38
C VAL A 93 18.39 2.72 -2.65
N LYS A 94 17.76 2.55 -3.82
CA LYS A 94 18.49 2.55 -5.12
C LYS A 94 19.23 3.87 -5.31
N ARG A 95 18.54 5.00 -5.18
CA ARG A 95 19.10 6.35 -5.37
C ARG A 95 20.29 6.64 -4.46
N VAL A 96 20.23 6.25 -3.18
CA VAL A 96 21.31 6.51 -2.22
C VAL A 96 22.47 5.50 -2.32
N SER A 97 22.27 4.39 -3.03
CA SER A 97 23.30 3.36 -3.26
C SER A 97 24.11 3.56 -4.55
N GLU A 98 23.62 4.38 -5.48
CA GLU A 98 24.35 4.74 -6.69
C GLU A 98 25.34 5.89 -6.42
N PRO A 99 26.59 5.83 -6.93
CA PRO A 99 27.51 6.95 -6.84
C PRO A 99 26.94 8.15 -7.60
N ALA A 100 27.00 9.33 -7.00
CA ALA A 100 26.31 10.57 -7.37
C ALA A 100 26.71 11.22 -8.72
N VAL A 101 26.77 10.46 -9.82
CA VAL A 101 27.05 10.98 -11.16
C VAL A 101 25.79 11.49 -11.87
N LYS A 102 24.58 11.16 -11.39
CA LYS A 102 23.30 11.56 -12.03
C LYS A 102 22.42 12.52 -11.23
N ALA A 103 22.92 13.09 -10.13
CA ALA A 103 22.15 13.99 -9.26
C ALA A 103 21.81 15.38 -9.87
N LYS A 104 22.20 15.67 -11.13
CA LYS A 104 22.01 17.01 -11.72
C LYS A 104 20.87 17.19 -12.73
N LYS A 105 20.00 16.20 -13.04
CA LYS A 105 18.98 16.45 -14.10
C LYS A 105 17.52 16.03 -13.93
N LYS A 106 17.02 15.52 -12.80
CA LYS A 106 15.55 15.39 -12.63
C LYS A 106 15.07 15.85 -11.25
N ALA A 107 14.49 17.04 -11.24
CA ALA A 107 13.71 17.63 -10.17
C ALA A 107 12.59 16.67 -9.70
N PRO A 108 12.10 16.82 -8.45
CA PRO A 108 11.43 15.77 -7.71
C PRO A 108 10.05 15.46 -8.30
N VAL A 109 9.91 14.24 -8.85
CA VAL A 109 8.62 13.64 -9.26
C VAL A 109 7.65 13.50 -8.07
N VAL A 110 8.15 13.61 -6.83
CA VAL A 110 7.36 13.58 -5.58
C VAL A 110 6.32 14.70 -5.51
N LYS A 111 6.56 15.88 -6.11
CA LYS A 111 5.59 17.00 -6.04
C LYS A 111 4.34 16.83 -6.92
N LYS A 112 4.33 15.94 -7.92
CA LYS A 112 3.22 15.86 -8.89
C LYS A 112 2.17 14.78 -8.57
N ARG A 113 2.48 13.78 -7.74
CA ARG A 113 1.53 12.69 -7.40
C ARG A 113 0.76 12.87 -6.10
N MET A 114 1.23 13.72 -5.18
CA MET A 114 0.50 14.04 -3.94
C MET A 114 -0.57 15.13 -4.13
N ALA A 115 -0.62 15.79 -5.30
CA ALA A 115 -1.55 16.87 -5.61
C ALA A 115 -2.91 16.39 -6.18
N HIS A 116 -3.21 15.09 -6.15
CA HIS A 116 -4.49 14.53 -6.64
C HIS A 116 -5.26 13.79 -5.54
N GLN A 117 -5.21 14.32 -4.32
CA GLN A 117 -6.25 14.05 -3.35
C GLN A 117 -7.13 15.31 -3.31
N PRO A 118 -8.35 15.30 -3.88
CA PRO A 118 -9.29 16.37 -3.57
C PRO A 118 -9.60 16.23 -2.07
N ALA A 119 -9.35 17.31 -1.33
CA ALA A 119 -9.93 17.51 -0.04
C ALA A 119 -11.45 17.54 -0.26
N ALA A 120 -12.13 16.46 0.11
CA ALA A 120 -13.58 16.44 0.19
C ALA A 120 -13.96 16.76 1.63
N ALA A 121 -14.59 17.92 1.77
CA ALA A 121 -15.43 18.32 2.90
C ALA A 121 -16.63 17.37 3.06
#